data_AF-A0ABD1ARX9-F1
#
_entry.id   AF-A0ABD1ARX9-F1
#
_cell.length_a   1.000
_cell.length_b   1.000
_cell.length_c   1.000
_cell.angle_alpha   90.00
_cell.angle_beta   90.00
_cell.angle_gamma   90.00
#
_symmetry.space_group_name_H-M   'P 1'
#
loop_
_entity.id
_entity.type
_entity.pdbx_description
1 polymer ?
#
loop_
_entity_poly.entity_id
_entity_poly.type
_entity_poly.pdbx_seq_one_letter_code
_entity_poly.pdbx_strand_id
1 'polypeptide(L)'
;MILYLLITCVSFLFLAKSLSIPPWASKTKTLLSFYLSKNPFMNILHPIQPDLASPVLNHMSILDLPDLPLDHILNLLPPSELCSMAMVCCSLREKCVSDHLWEKHLNTKWGKIIGPSAHKEWQCYLSSSNHLDTIHHQTGYRDLAKIISMICSLSHIFRDDNQWSRYASSLPLDSTMSLYLSLETGRFWFPAQVYNRENGHVGFMLSCYDAELSYDSHTDSFQARYPPHGRRAIAVEKDVTWERIRASPIDASPHHLHVSDSLKDLKPGDHIEIQWRRNTVFPYGWWYSVIGHLESCDGNLGNCHCHISDMVVLEFKQYTIGSRWRIMMINRRDHKEKGNEEDGFYGGIRKLNCKEDIKMWKLLWPSSILE
;
A
#
# COMPACT_ATOMS: atom_id res chain seq x y z
N MET A 1 28.07 37.92 11.51
CA MET A 1 27.00 36.90 11.58
C MET A 1 27.48 35.47 11.39
N ILE A 2 28.39 35.17 10.44
CA ILE A 2 28.85 33.78 10.20
C ILE A 2 29.71 33.23 11.35
N LEU A 3 30.53 34.06 11.99
CA LEU A 3 31.36 33.65 13.13
C LEU A 3 30.53 33.30 14.38
N TYR A 4 29.40 33.96 14.58
CA TYR A 4 28.49 33.68 15.71
C TYR A 4 27.72 32.36 15.52
N LEU A 5 27.40 32.01 14.27
CA LEU A 5 26.75 30.74 13.91
C LEU A 5 27.72 29.55 14.09
N LEU A 6 29.00 29.75 13.78
CA LEU A 6 30.03 28.72 14.00
C LEU A 6 30.31 28.48 15.49
N ILE A 7 30.30 29.53 16.31
CA ILE A 7 30.50 29.40 17.77
C ILE A 7 29.31 28.68 18.42
N THR A 8 28.06 28.97 18.01
CA THR A 8 26.88 28.28 18.57
C THR A 8 26.76 26.81 18.13
N CYS A 9 27.19 26.46 16.91
CA CYS A 9 27.20 25.07 16.45
C CYS A 9 28.27 24.22 17.14
N VAL A 10 29.43 24.79 17.48
CA VAL A 10 30.50 24.07 18.19
C VAL A 10 30.13 23.81 19.65
N SER A 11 29.39 24.72 20.30
CA SER A 11 28.87 24.49 21.66
C SER A 11 27.84 23.36 21.73
N PHE A 12 27.05 23.16 20.67
CA PHE A 12 26.04 22.09 20.60
C PHE A 12 26.66 20.70 20.44
N LEU A 13 27.80 20.61 19.72
CA LEU A 13 28.56 19.36 19.53
C LEU A 13 29.27 18.91 20.82
N PHE A 14 29.63 19.84 21.71
CA PHE A 14 30.19 19.50 23.02
C PHE A 14 29.11 19.11 24.05
N LEU A 15 27.88 19.64 23.96
CA LEU A 15 26.76 19.22 24.83
C LEU A 15 26.17 17.85 24.47
N ALA A 16 26.21 17.45 23.18
CA ALA A 16 25.69 16.14 22.75
C ALA A 16 26.53 14.95 23.26
N LYS A 17 27.75 15.20 23.76
CA LYS A 17 28.62 14.17 24.35
C LYS A 17 28.37 13.91 25.84
N SER A 18 27.47 14.64 26.50
CA SER A 18 27.26 14.52 27.96
C SER A 18 25.94 13.86 28.40
N LEU A 19 25.14 13.28 27.50
CA LEU A 19 24.01 12.44 27.92
C LEU A 19 24.41 10.96 27.92
N SER A 20 24.61 10.43 29.12
CA SER A 20 24.73 9.02 29.40
C SER A 20 23.40 8.30 29.12
N ILE A 21 23.43 7.36 28.18
CA ILE A 21 22.32 6.45 27.88
C ILE A 21 22.33 5.30 28.91
N PRO A 22 21.18 4.80 29.42
CA PRO A 22 21.14 3.76 30.46
C PRO A 22 21.71 2.40 30.00
N PRO A 23 22.16 1.53 30.94
CA PRO A 23 23.03 0.38 30.63
C PRO A 23 22.34 -0.83 29.98
N TRP A 24 21.06 -0.77 29.64
CA TRP A 24 20.32 -1.92 29.11
C TRP A 24 20.25 -1.98 27.58
N ALA A 25 20.77 -0.96 26.87
CA ALA A 25 20.73 -0.86 25.41
C ALA A 25 21.95 -1.47 24.66
N SER A 26 22.79 -2.27 25.33
CA SER A 26 24.07 -2.74 24.77
C SER A 26 24.10 -4.21 24.34
N LYS A 27 22.99 -4.97 24.42
CA LYS A 27 23.05 -6.43 24.29
C LYS A 27 22.69 -7.07 22.94
N THR A 28 22.48 -6.29 21.87
CA THR A 28 22.17 -6.87 20.54
C THR A 28 22.96 -6.28 19.36
N LYS A 29 23.93 -5.38 19.59
CA LYS A 29 24.70 -4.73 18.50
C LYS A 29 26.13 -5.26 18.29
N THR A 30 26.53 -6.32 18.97
CA THR A 30 27.94 -6.69 19.10
C THR A 30 28.30 -8.08 18.57
N LEU A 31 27.61 -8.57 17.53
CA LEU A 31 28.08 -9.77 16.80
C LEU A 31 28.16 -9.65 15.27
N LEU A 32 27.82 -8.49 14.68
CA LEU A 32 27.96 -8.28 13.22
C LEU A 32 28.60 -6.93 12.83
N SER A 33 29.03 -6.11 13.80
CA SER A 33 29.50 -4.73 13.55
C SER A 33 31.01 -4.57 13.40
N PHE A 34 31.80 -5.65 13.28
CA PHE A 34 33.27 -5.53 13.18
C PHE A 34 33.92 -5.96 11.87
N TYR A 35 33.16 -6.26 10.81
CA TYR A 35 33.75 -6.60 9.50
C TYR A 35 33.29 -5.75 8.31
N LEU A 36 32.57 -4.66 8.54
CA LEU A 36 32.10 -3.75 7.48
C LEU A 36 32.47 -2.30 7.79
N SER A 37 33.77 -2.02 7.95
CA SER A 37 34.29 -0.69 7.67
C SER A 37 35.75 -0.75 7.24
N LYS A 38 35.98 -0.70 5.92
CA LYS A 38 37.01 0.10 5.22
C LYS A 38 37.13 -0.34 3.75
N ASN A 39 36.73 0.59 2.89
CA ASN A 39 37.06 0.78 1.46
C ASN A 39 36.77 -0.34 0.43
N PRO A 40 36.09 0.00 -0.70
CA PRO A 40 36.24 -0.71 -1.95
C PRO A 40 37.52 -0.22 -2.67
N PHE A 41 38.14 -1.08 -3.46
CA PHE A 41 39.41 -0.88 -4.19
C PHE A 41 40.70 -0.95 -3.35
N MET A 42 41.39 -2.09 -3.40
CA MET A 42 42.74 -2.22 -3.98
C MET A 42 43.34 -3.64 -3.76
N ASN A 43 44.09 -4.07 -4.78
CA ASN A 43 45.15 -5.09 -4.80
C ASN A 43 44.80 -6.51 -5.28
N ILE A 44 44.91 -6.62 -6.61
CA ILE A 44 45.74 -7.56 -7.39
C ILE A 44 46.55 -8.55 -6.54
N LEU A 45 46.35 -9.82 -6.89
CA LEU A 45 47.01 -11.04 -6.43
C LEU A 45 48.53 -10.90 -6.30
N HIS A 46 49.06 -11.09 -5.09
CA HIS A 46 50.37 -11.70 -4.89
C HIS A 46 50.16 -13.15 -4.43
N PRO A 47 50.82 -14.15 -5.03
CA PRO A 47 50.72 -15.53 -4.60
C PRO A 47 51.54 -15.71 -3.31
N ILE A 48 50.85 -15.99 -2.20
CA ILE A 48 51.47 -16.42 -0.95
C ILE A 48 51.64 -17.94 -1.02
N GLN A 49 52.89 -18.39 -0.90
CA GLN A 49 53.29 -19.79 -0.82
C GLN A 49 52.74 -20.43 0.48
N PRO A 50 52.24 -21.68 0.47
CA PRO A 50 51.58 -22.25 1.65
C PRO A 50 52.63 -22.78 2.64
N ASP A 51 52.65 -22.21 3.85
CA ASP A 51 53.35 -22.80 4.98
C ASP A 51 52.50 -23.92 5.60
N LEU A 52 53.17 -25.05 5.83
CA LEU A 52 52.61 -26.31 6.29
C LEU A 52 52.34 -26.26 7.81
N ALA A 53 51.17 -26.78 8.20
CA ALA A 53 50.75 -27.16 9.55
C ALA A 53 50.23 -26.05 10.50
N SER A 54 48.95 -25.71 10.33
CA SER A 54 48.05 -25.43 11.47
C SER A 54 46.83 -26.35 11.35
N PRO A 55 46.21 -26.83 12.45
CA PRO A 55 44.98 -27.58 12.35
C PRO A 55 43.92 -26.64 11.80
N VAL A 56 43.44 -26.91 10.58
CA VAL A 56 42.36 -26.17 9.94
C VAL A 56 41.16 -26.27 10.86
N LEU A 57 40.95 -25.25 11.69
CA LEU A 57 39.69 -25.02 12.36
C LEU A 57 38.72 -24.75 11.21
N ASN A 58 37.96 -25.77 10.85
CA ASN A 58 37.04 -25.71 9.73
C ASN A 58 35.96 -24.68 10.09
N HIS A 59 36.19 -23.42 9.72
CA HIS A 59 35.30 -22.32 10.01
C HIS A 59 34.04 -22.54 9.18
N MET A 60 33.03 -23.16 9.79
CA MET A 60 31.72 -23.29 9.15
C MET A 60 31.19 -21.89 8.82
N SER A 61 31.00 -21.64 7.55
CA SER A 61 30.33 -20.47 7.01
C SER A 61 28.82 -20.67 7.07
N ILE A 62 28.07 -19.56 7.08
CA ILE A 62 26.61 -19.59 6.92
C ILE A 62 26.18 -20.25 5.60
N LEU A 63 27.03 -20.20 4.58
CA LEU A 63 26.80 -20.86 3.28
C LEU A 63 26.99 -22.37 3.33
N ASP A 64 27.63 -22.89 4.37
CA ASP A 64 27.82 -24.33 4.57
C ASP A 64 26.59 -24.97 5.24
N LEU A 65 25.59 -24.15 5.61
CA LEU A 65 24.31 -24.65 6.10
C LEU A 65 23.52 -25.32 4.95
N PRO A 66 22.77 -26.40 5.24
CA PRO A 66 21.81 -26.93 4.29
C PRO A 66 20.77 -25.88 3.88
N ASP A 67 20.19 -26.05 2.69
CA ASP A 67 19.29 -25.03 2.10
C ASP A 67 18.10 -24.68 2.99
N LEU A 68 17.48 -25.67 3.65
CA LEU A 68 16.30 -25.43 4.50
C LEU A 68 16.59 -24.54 5.73
N PRO A 69 17.62 -24.83 6.57
CA PRO A 69 18.04 -23.93 7.64
C PRO A 69 18.41 -22.52 7.16
N LEU A 70 19.13 -22.42 6.04
CA LEU A 70 19.54 -21.13 5.50
C LEU A 70 18.34 -20.32 5.02
N ASP A 71 17.42 -20.95 4.28
CA ASP A 71 16.17 -20.32 3.83
C ASP A 71 15.31 -19.86 5.00
N HIS A 72 15.22 -20.69 6.06
CA HIS A 72 14.51 -20.30 7.28
C HIS A 72 15.13 -19.06 7.95
N ILE A 73 16.46 -18.98 8.03
CA ILE A 73 17.15 -17.79 8.56
C ILE A 73 16.81 -16.56 7.71
N LEU A 74 16.90 -16.67 6.38
CA LEU A 74 16.59 -15.56 5.48
C LEU A 74 15.13 -15.10 5.62
N ASN A 75 14.18 -16.03 5.76
CA ASN A 75 12.75 -15.74 5.94
C ASN A 75 12.39 -15.03 7.28
N LEU A 76 13.34 -14.95 8.21
CA LEU A 76 13.20 -14.18 9.45
C LEU A 76 13.73 -12.75 9.34
N LEU A 77 14.54 -12.45 8.32
CA LEU A 77 15.15 -11.14 8.16
C LEU A 77 14.12 -10.11 7.68
N PRO A 78 14.19 -8.85 8.15
CA PRO A 78 13.43 -7.75 7.57
C PRO A 78 13.94 -7.41 6.15
N PRO A 79 13.13 -6.72 5.33
CA PRO A 79 13.47 -6.34 3.95
C PRO A 79 14.81 -5.62 3.78
N SER A 80 15.18 -4.75 4.72
CA SER A 80 16.46 -4.02 4.70
C SER A 80 17.66 -4.95 4.93
N GLU A 81 17.52 -5.97 5.77
CA GLU A 81 18.56 -6.96 6.04
C GLU A 81 18.66 -7.98 4.91
N LEU A 82 17.54 -8.38 4.30
CA LEU A 82 17.54 -9.16 3.05
C LEU A 82 18.31 -8.45 1.93
N CYS A 83 18.03 -7.15 1.75
CA CYS A 83 18.76 -6.30 0.81
C CYS A 83 20.26 -6.23 1.14
N SER A 84 20.62 -6.19 2.42
CA SER A 84 22.02 -6.16 2.87
C SER A 84 22.72 -7.48 2.60
N MET A 85 22.07 -8.61 2.90
CA MET A 85 22.58 -9.96 2.65
C MET A 85 22.76 -10.24 1.15
N ALA A 86 21.87 -9.71 0.31
CA ALA A 86 22.00 -9.80 -1.14
C ALA A 86 23.27 -9.14 -1.69
N MET A 87 23.90 -8.23 -0.94
CA MET A 87 25.14 -7.54 -1.34
C MET A 87 26.42 -8.27 -0.89
N VAL A 88 26.32 -9.31 -0.04
CA VAL A 88 27.49 -9.97 0.55
C VAL A 88 28.22 -10.86 -0.47
N CYS A 89 27.51 -11.71 -1.20
CA CYS A 89 28.07 -12.58 -2.25
C CYS A 89 27.00 -13.00 -3.27
N CYS A 90 27.40 -13.58 -4.41
CA CYS A 90 26.46 -14.00 -5.46
C CYS A 90 25.44 -15.06 -4.99
N SER A 91 25.88 -16.03 -4.18
CA SER A 91 24.98 -17.08 -3.66
C SER A 91 23.88 -16.51 -2.75
N LEU A 92 24.22 -15.59 -1.84
CA LEU A 92 23.22 -14.91 -1.00
C LEU A 92 22.34 -13.97 -1.82
N ARG A 93 22.88 -13.33 -2.87
CA ARG A 93 22.08 -12.50 -3.77
C ARG A 93 20.92 -13.29 -4.36
N GLU A 94 21.21 -14.43 -4.99
CA GLU A 94 20.19 -15.26 -5.64
C GLU A 94 19.12 -15.73 -4.65
N LYS A 95 19.52 -16.10 -3.44
CA LYS A 95 18.59 -16.52 -2.38
C LYS A 95 17.81 -15.35 -1.78
N CYS A 96 18.40 -14.18 -1.60
CA CYS A 96 17.72 -13.04 -0.94
C CYS A 96 16.75 -12.30 -1.85
N VAL A 97 16.80 -12.50 -3.17
CA VAL A 97 15.89 -11.88 -4.14
C VAL A 97 14.74 -12.78 -4.57
N SER A 98 14.67 -14.00 -4.03
CA SER A 98 13.63 -14.98 -4.38
C SER A 98 12.25 -14.56 -3.87
N ASP A 99 11.24 -14.72 -4.73
CA ASP A 99 9.89 -14.19 -4.47
C ASP A 99 9.26 -14.69 -3.18
N HIS A 100 9.44 -15.97 -2.80
CA HIS A 100 8.81 -16.54 -1.61
C HIS A 100 9.20 -15.83 -0.29
N LEU A 101 10.41 -15.26 -0.22
CA LEU A 101 10.84 -14.45 0.94
C LEU A 101 10.10 -13.11 0.97
N TRP A 102 9.87 -12.51 -0.19
CA TRP A 102 9.24 -11.19 -0.33
C TRP A 102 7.72 -11.25 -0.32
N GLU A 103 7.09 -12.34 -0.78
CA GLU A 103 5.64 -12.55 -0.76
C GLU A 103 5.08 -12.40 0.65
N LYS A 104 5.75 -12.97 1.65
CA LYS A 104 5.37 -12.83 3.05
C LYS A 104 5.41 -11.36 3.50
N HIS A 105 6.47 -10.63 3.18
CA HIS A 105 6.59 -9.21 3.53
C HIS A 105 5.56 -8.34 2.81
N LEU A 106 5.35 -8.58 1.52
CA LEU A 106 4.35 -7.90 0.71
C LEU A 106 2.95 -8.14 1.27
N ASN A 107 2.56 -9.40 1.50
CA ASN A 107 1.23 -9.72 2.02
C ASN A 107 1.00 -9.16 3.42
N THR A 108 2.03 -9.18 4.28
CA THR A 108 1.91 -8.68 5.66
C THR A 108 1.68 -7.17 5.73
N LYS A 109 2.42 -6.39 4.94
CA LYS A 109 2.33 -4.91 4.95
C LYS A 109 1.31 -4.37 3.95
N TRP A 110 1.34 -4.87 2.73
CA TRP A 110 0.65 -4.31 1.56
C TRP A 110 -0.59 -5.13 1.15
N GLY A 111 -0.73 -6.37 1.60
CA GLY A 111 -1.77 -7.31 1.12
C GLY A 111 -3.21 -6.87 1.36
N LYS A 112 -3.45 -5.91 2.28
CA LYS A 112 -4.80 -5.34 2.50
C LYS A 112 -5.20 -4.27 1.49
N ILE A 113 -4.22 -3.63 0.85
CA ILE A 113 -4.43 -2.47 -0.01
C ILE A 113 -4.07 -2.74 -1.48
N ILE A 114 -3.13 -3.65 -1.73
CA ILE A 114 -2.79 -4.11 -3.07
C ILE A 114 -3.79 -5.19 -3.50
N GLY A 115 -4.79 -4.77 -4.27
CA GLY A 115 -5.78 -5.65 -4.87
C GLY A 115 -5.47 -6.05 -6.31
N PRO A 116 -6.38 -6.79 -6.98
CA PRO A 116 -6.21 -7.22 -8.36
C PRO A 116 -5.94 -6.07 -9.34
N SER A 117 -6.60 -4.92 -9.17
CA SER A 117 -6.41 -3.76 -10.04
C SER A 117 -5.00 -3.15 -9.88
N ALA A 118 -4.44 -3.16 -8.67
CA ALA A 118 -3.07 -2.71 -8.43
C ALA A 118 -2.02 -3.65 -9.04
N HIS A 119 -2.25 -4.96 -8.99
CA HIS A 119 -1.40 -5.93 -9.68
C HIS A 119 -1.44 -5.77 -11.20
N LYS A 120 -2.63 -5.52 -11.78
CA LYS A 120 -2.75 -5.22 -13.22
C LYS A 120 -1.99 -3.95 -13.60
N GLU A 121 -2.12 -2.90 -12.80
CA GLU A 121 -1.40 -1.65 -13.02
C GLU A 121 0.12 -1.86 -12.94
N TRP A 122 0.59 -2.68 -12.01
CA TRP A 122 2.00 -3.03 -11.92
C TRP A 122 2.50 -3.74 -13.19
N GLN A 123 1.73 -4.67 -13.74
CA GLN A 123 2.09 -5.34 -14.99
C GLN A 123 2.13 -4.39 -16.19
N CYS A 124 1.20 -3.42 -16.25
CA CYS A 124 1.23 -2.33 -17.24
C CYS A 124 2.46 -1.42 -17.05
N TYR A 125 2.79 -1.08 -15.80
CA TYR A 125 3.96 -0.28 -15.44
C TYR A 125 5.26 -0.94 -15.92
N LEU A 126 5.40 -2.26 -15.71
CA LEU A 126 6.55 -3.02 -16.20
C LEU A 126 6.63 -3.06 -17.73
N SER A 127 5.50 -3.23 -18.40
CA SER A 127 5.42 -3.30 -19.87
C SER A 127 5.72 -1.96 -20.55
N SER A 128 5.45 -0.85 -19.87
CA SER A 128 5.66 0.51 -20.39
C SER A 128 7.07 1.07 -20.13
N SER A 129 7.95 0.28 -19.52
CA SER A 129 9.24 0.73 -18.99
C SER A 129 10.31 1.01 -20.07
N ASN A 130 10.11 2.11 -20.80
CA ASN A 130 11.16 3.04 -21.22
C ASN A 130 11.34 4.18 -20.16
N HIS A 131 10.70 4.06 -18.99
CA HIS A 131 10.52 5.13 -18.00
C HIS A 131 11.53 5.12 -16.84
N LEU A 132 12.41 4.11 -16.76
CA LEU A 132 13.43 3.99 -15.71
C LEU A 132 14.54 5.07 -15.79
N ASP A 133 14.66 5.79 -16.92
CA ASP A 133 15.74 6.76 -17.15
C ASP A 133 15.41 8.22 -16.79
N THR A 134 14.16 8.58 -16.43
CA THR A 134 13.76 10.02 -16.44
C THR A 134 13.15 10.59 -15.15
N ILE A 135 13.18 9.89 -14.01
CA ILE A 135 12.67 10.48 -12.75
C ILE A 135 13.77 10.46 -11.68
N HIS A 136 14.86 11.17 -11.97
CA HIS A 136 16.01 11.27 -11.07
C HIS A 136 15.86 12.32 -9.96
N HIS A 137 14.70 12.96 -9.85
CA HIS A 137 14.47 13.99 -8.84
C HIS A 137 13.11 13.80 -8.19
N GLN A 138 13.13 13.76 -6.84
CA GLN A 138 11.98 13.83 -5.92
C GLN A 138 11.45 12.48 -5.39
N THR A 139 12.20 11.82 -4.51
CA THR A 139 11.68 11.29 -3.22
C THR A 139 12.85 10.91 -2.30
N GLY A 140 12.67 11.14 -0.99
CA GLY A 140 13.74 11.32 0.00
C GLY A 140 14.49 10.09 0.52
N TYR A 141 14.28 8.88 -0.02
CA TYR A 141 14.95 7.68 0.52
C TYR A 141 16.20 7.30 -0.28
N ARG A 142 17.36 7.90 0.08
CA ARG A 142 18.64 7.67 -0.62
C ARG A 142 19.20 6.26 -0.46
N ASP A 143 18.93 5.53 0.62
CA ASP A 143 19.68 4.28 0.88
C ASP A 143 19.10 3.05 0.17
N LEU A 144 17.78 2.82 0.15
CA LEU A 144 17.15 1.69 -0.55
C LEU A 144 17.07 1.98 -2.05
N ALA A 145 16.88 3.23 -2.47
CA ALA A 145 16.99 3.61 -3.88
C ALA A 145 18.40 3.35 -4.43
N LYS A 146 19.44 3.63 -3.64
CA LYS A 146 20.82 3.24 -3.96
C LYS A 146 21.01 1.73 -3.90
N ILE A 147 20.39 1.01 -2.97
CA ILE A 147 20.50 -0.45 -2.90
C ILE A 147 19.80 -1.10 -4.10
N ILE A 148 18.61 -0.66 -4.51
CA ILE A 148 17.93 -1.10 -5.74
C ILE A 148 18.81 -0.78 -6.96
N SER A 149 19.31 0.46 -7.05
CA SER A 149 20.22 0.87 -8.12
C SER A 149 21.49 0.03 -8.12
N MET A 150 22.08 -0.30 -6.97
CA MET A 150 23.28 -1.14 -6.85
C MET A 150 22.99 -2.61 -7.14
N ILE A 151 21.88 -3.17 -6.66
CA ILE A 151 21.45 -4.54 -6.95
C ILE A 151 21.21 -4.69 -8.45
N CYS A 152 20.54 -3.73 -9.09
CA CYS A 152 20.33 -3.68 -10.53
C CYS A 152 21.63 -3.40 -11.32
N SER A 153 22.50 -2.49 -10.86
CA SER A 153 23.76 -2.14 -11.56
C SER A 153 24.83 -3.22 -11.44
N LEU A 154 24.84 -3.99 -10.35
CA LEU A 154 25.76 -5.12 -10.15
C LEU A 154 25.43 -6.32 -11.06
N SER A 155 24.24 -6.37 -11.67
CA SER A 155 23.95 -7.34 -12.73
C SER A 155 24.83 -7.13 -13.98
N HIS A 156 25.27 -5.88 -14.22
CA HIS A 156 26.14 -5.54 -15.36
C HIS A 156 27.64 -5.74 -15.06
N ILE A 157 28.07 -5.60 -13.81
CA ILE A 157 29.51 -5.62 -13.42
C ILE A 157 30.09 -7.05 -13.40
N PHE A 158 29.26 -8.08 -13.24
CA PHE A 158 29.67 -9.50 -13.28
C PHE A 158 29.33 -10.19 -14.61
N ARG A 159 29.19 -9.44 -15.71
CA ARG A 159 29.27 -10.00 -17.07
C ARG A 159 30.72 -10.29 -17.39
N ASP A 160 31.26 -11.36 -16.80
CA ASP A 160 32.57 -11.87 -17.19
C ASP A 160 32.42 -12.56 -18.54
N ASP A 161 33.19 -12.07 -19.51
CA ASP A 161 33.27 -12.60 -20.87
C ASP A 161 33.86 -14.00 -20.80
N ASN A 162 33.01 -15.02 -20.99
CA ASN A 162 33.23 -16.06 -21.99
C ASN A 162 32.09 -17.09 -21.96
N GLN A 163 31.37 -17.16 -23.08
CA GLN A 163 30.69 -18.35 -23.56
C GLN A 163 29.60 -18.95 -22.65
N TRP A 164 28.63 -18.13 -22.25
CA TRP A 164 27.27 -18.63 -21.93
C TRP A 164 26.19 -17.62 -22.32
N SER A 165 26.14 -17.28 -23.61
CA SER A 165 25.04 -16.53 -24.19
C SER A 165 23.77 -17.38 -24.17
N ARG A 166 22.97 -17.34 -23.08
CA ARG A 166 21.53 -17.69 -23.12
C ARG A 166 20.70 -17.43 -21.85
N TYR A 167 21.26 -16.93 -20.75
CA TYR A 167 20.44 -16.53 -19.59
C TYR A 167 20.86 -15.14 -19.13
N ALA A 168 20.14 -14.13 -19.59
CA ALA A 168 20.26 -12.78 -19.06
C ALA A 168 19.78 -12.78 -17.61
N SER A 169 20.70 -12.76 -16.64
CA SER A 169 20.38 -12.54 -15.23
C SER A 169 20.27 -11.04 -14.94
N SER A 170 19.43 -10.33 -15.69
CA SER A 170 18.78 -9.14 -15.17
C SER A 170 17.85 -9.61 -14.05
N LEU A 171 17.90 -8.99 -12.86
CA LEU A 171 16.88 -9.23 -11.85
C LEU A 171 15.50 -9.12 -12.52
N PRO A 172 14.57 -10.05 -12.25
CA PRO A 172 13.26 -9.96 -12.86
C PRO A 172 12.65 -8.63 -12.41
N LEU A 173 12.49 -7.70 -13.36
CA LEU A 173 11.73 -6.46 -13.15
C LEU A 173 10.31 -6.81 -12.65
N ASP A 174 9.81 -7.97 -13.07
CA ASP A 174 8.61 -8.66 -12.61
C ASP A 174 8.89 -9.63 -11.43
N SER A 175 9.52 -9.12 -10.37
CA SER A 175 9.65 -9.85 -9.09
C SER A 175 8.81 -9.20 -7.99
N THR A 176 8.42 -9.99 -7.01
CA THR A 176 7.71 -9.56 -5.82
C THR A 176 8.55 -8.57 -5.01
N MET A 177 9.87 -8.78 -4.98
CA MET A 177 10.83 -7.82 -4.43
C MET A 177 10.75 -6.46 -5.12
N SER A 178 10.74 -6.44 -6.46
CA SER A 178 10.67 -5.21 -7.25
C SER A 178 9.39 -4.40 -6.95
N LEU A 179 8.25 -5.09 -6.86
CA LEU A 179 6.98 -4.46 -6.45
C LEU A 179 7.05 -3.90 -5.03
N TYR A 180 7.51 -4.70 -4.06
CA TYR A 180 7.63 -4.28 -2.66
C TYR A 180 8.49 -3.02 -2.54
N LEU A 181 9.67 -3.02 -3.15
CA LEU A 181 10.61 -1.91 -3.09
C LEU A 181 10.08 -0.66 -3.82
N SER A 182 9.34 -0.83 -4.92
CA SER A 182 8.71 0.28 -5.63
C SER A 182 7.59 0.94 -4.83
N LEU A 183 6.85 0.15 -4.04
CA LEU A 183 5.87 0.65 -3.08
C LEU A 183 6.54 1.38 -1.92
N GLU A 184 7.54 0.77 -1.26
CA GLU A 184 8.26 1.39 -0.12
C GLU A 184 8.91 2.73 -0.49
N THR A 185 9.37 2.87 -1.72
CA THR A 185 10.04 4.09 -2.19
C THR A 185 9.09 5.15 -2.73
N GLY A 186 7.78 4.86 -2.84
CA GLY A 186 6.79 5.75 -3.44
C GLY A 186 7.00 5.97 -4.93
N ARG A 187 7.73 5.08 -5.61
CA ARG A 187 7.97 5.16 -7.06
C ARG A 187 6.76 4.71 -7.86
N PHE A 188 6.04 3.73 -7.35
CA PHE A 188 4.88 3.16 -7.99
C PHE A 188 3.60 3.80 -7.44
N TRP A 189 2.85 4.45 -8.33
CA TRP A 189 1.49 4.88 -8.07
C TRP A 189 0.55 3.73 -8.38
N PHE A 190 -0.31 3.36 -7.44
CA PHE A 190 -1.20 2.21 -7.61
C PHE A 190 -2.67 2.58 -7.35
N PRO A 191 -3.62 1.96 -8.08
CA PRO A 191 -5.04 2.19 -7.86
C PRO A 191 -5.52 1.52 -6.56
N ALA A 192 -6.23 2.30 -5.76
CA ALA A 192 -6.91 1.84 -4.55
C ALA A 192 -8.11 2.78 -4.27
N GLN A 193 -8.79 2.57 -3.14
CA GLN A 193 -9.85 3.46 -2.71
C GLN A 193 -9.53 4.17 -1.40
N VAL A 194 -9.95 5.43 -1.30
CA VAL A 194 -9.80 6.28 -0.12
C VAL A 194 -11.16 6.57 0.49
N TYR A 195 -11.31 6.24 1.76
CA TYR A 195 -12.45 6.62 2.58
C TYR A 195 -12.42 8.10 2.93
N ASN A 196 -13.62 8.71 2.97
CA ASN A 196 -13.85 10.08 3.38
C ASN A 196 -12.89 11.05 2.67
N ARG A 197 -12.90 11.05 1.33
CA ARG A 197 -12.10 11.97 0.51
C ARG A 197 -12.07 13.38 1.12
N GLU A 198 -10.89 14.03 1.09
CA GLU A 198 -10.68 15.37 1.64
C GLU A 198 -11.03 15.44 3.13
N ASN A 199 -10.65 14.40 3.87
CA ASN A 199 -10.90 14.23 5.30
C ASN A 199 -12.39 14.34 5.71
N GLY A 200 -13.30 13.90 4.84
CA GLY A 200 -14.72 13.80 5.16
C GLY A 200 -15.44 15.14 5.32
N HIS A 201 -15.04 16.15 4.55
CA HIS A 201 -15.87 17.36 4.38
C HIS A 201 -17.33 16.95 4.09
N VAL A 202 -18.31 17.70 4.60
CA VAL A 202 -19.74 17.29 4.74
C VAL A 202 -20.33 16.50 3.56
N GLY A 203 -19.97 16.82 2.31
CA GLY A 203 -20.44 16.13 1.10
C GLY A 203 -19.79 14.76 0.79
N PHE A 204 -18.72 14.39 1.48
CA PHE A 204 -17.95 13.15 1.29
C PHE A 204 -17.93 12.26 2.52
N MET A 205 -18.74 12.56 3.54
CA MET A 205 -18.77 11.76 4.74
C MET A 205 -19.41 10.39 4.49
N LEU A 206 -18.79 9.35 5.03
CA LEU A 206 -19.13 7.95 4.80
C LEU A 206 -19.15 7.58 3.32
N SER A 207 -18.19 8.15 2.57
CA SER A 207 -17.97 7.85 1.17
C SER A 207 -16.59 7.25 0.90
N CYS A 208 -16.41 6.58 -0.23
CA CYS A 208 -15.16 5.97 -0.65
C CYS A 208 -14.96 6.19 -2.16
N TYR A 209 -13.76 6.62 -2.57
CA TYR A 209 -13.46 6.99 -3.95
C TYR A 209 -12.19 6.31 -4.46
N ASP A 210 -12.19 5.96 -5.74
CA ASP A 210 -11.00 5.51 -6.45
C ASP A 210 -9.96 6.63 -6.52
N ALA A 211 -8.71 6.29 -6.24
CA ALA A 211 -7.56 7.18 -6.31
C ALA A 211 -6.30 6.39 -6.68
N GLU A 212 -5.33 7.09 -7.26
CA GLU A 212 -3.96 6.60 -7.35
C GLU A 212 -3.21 6.98 -6.08
N LEU A 213 -2.59 6.01 -5.43
CA LEU A 213 -1.87 6.20 -4.18
C LEU A 213 -0.37 6.04 -4.38
N SER A 214 0.38 6.90 -3.70
CA SER A 214 1.83 6.76 -3.52
C SER A 214 2.16 6.85 -2.05
N TYR A 215 2.95 5.90 -1.57
CA TYR A 215 3.42 5.87 -0.18
C TYR A 215 4.59 6.82 0.04
N ASP A 216 4.62 7.45 1.23
CA ASP A 216 5.76 8.18 1.74
C ASP A 216 6.26 7.53 3.04
N SER A 217 7.43 6.91 2.95
CA SER A 217 8.06 6.23 4.07
C SER A 217 8.49 7.17 5.21
N HIS A 218 8.62 8.48 4.98
CA HIS A 218 9.07 9.43 6.02
C HIS A 218 7.96 9.77 7.01
N THR A 219 6.74 9.89 6.50
CA THR A 219 5.55 10.23 7.26
C THR A 219 4.69 9.02 7.59
N ASP A 220 5.02 7.86 7.02
CA ASP A 220 4.22 6.63 7.06
C ASP A 220 2.77 6.88 6.61
N SER A 221 2.64 7.66 5.54
CA SER A 221 1.35 8.11 5.00
C SER A 221 1.34 8.05 3.48
N PHE A 222 0.18 8.33 2.88
CA PHE A 222 -0.02 8.29 1.45
C PHE A 222 -0.37 9.66 0.87
N GLN A 223 0.06 9.86 -0.36
CA GLN A 223 -0.48 10.87 -1.24
C GLN A 223 -1.51 10.22 -2.15
N ALA A 224 -2.72 10.76 -2.17
CA ALA A 224 -3.80 10.30 -3.02
C ALA A 224 -4.05 11.30 -4.15
N ARG A 225 -4.02 10.82 -5.39
CA ARG A 225 -4.40 11.57 -6.59
C ARG A 225 -5.76 11.08 -7.05
N TYR A 226 -6.73 11.96 -7.01
CA TYR A 226 -8.04 11.67 -7.56
C TYR A 226 -8.05 11.99 -9.05
N PRO A 227 -8.64 11.13 -9.90
CA PRO A 227 -8.69 11.35 -11.34
C PRO A 227 -9.28 12.74 -11.65
N PRO A 228 -8.81 13.44 -12.69
CA PRO A 228 -9.32 14.76 -13.03
C PRO A 228 -10.80 14.67 -13.44
N HIS A 229 -11.58 15.65 -13.00
CA HIS A 229 -13.02 15.66 -13.21
C HIS A 229 -13.41 16.78 -14.18
N GLY A 230 -13.58 16.44 -15.45
CA GLY A 230 -13.87 17.42 -16.51
C GLY A 230 -12.73 18.44 -16.65
N ARG A 231 -13.01 19.72 -16.41
CA ARG A 231 -12.00 20.80 -16.48
C ARG A 231 -11.25 21.04 -15.15
N ARG A 232 -11.57 20.31 -14.09
CA ARG A 232 -10.93 20.50 -12.78
C ARG A 232 -9.54 19.86 -12.77
N ALA A 233 -8.59 20.56 -12.16
CA ALA A 233 -7.26 20.03 -11.91
C ALA A 233 -7.32 18.76 -11.04
N ILE A 234 -6.28 17.93 -11.14
CA ILE A 234 -6.10 16.74 -10.30
C ILE A 234 -6.08 17.20 -8.84
N ALA A 235 -7.01 16.66 -8.05
CA ALA A 235 -7.04 16.89 -6.62
C ALA A 235 -6.02 15.96 -5.95
N VAL A 236 -5.13 16.52 -5.14
CA VAL A 236 -4.12 15.77 -4.39
C VAL A 236 -4.39 15.93 -2.91
N GLU A 237 -4.67 14.83 -2.24
CA GLU A 237 -4.76 14.76 -0.79
C GLU A 237 -3.46 14.20 -0.24
N LYS A 238 -2.90 14.89 0.75
CA LYS A 238 -1.68 14.47 1.45
C LYS A 238 -2.06 13.86 2.79
N ASP A 239 -1.12 13.11 3.36
CA ASP A 239 -1.23 12.56 4.72
C ASP A 239 -2.44 11.62 4.90
N VAL A 240 -2.79 10.88 3.83
CA VAL A 240 -3.81 9.83 3.91
C VAL A 240 -3.24 8.67 4.71
N THR A 241 -3.94 8.26 5.77
CA THR A 241 -3.48 7.19 6.67
C THR A 241 -3.89 5.80 6.17
N TRP A 242 -3.21 4.77 6.67
CA TRP A 242 -3.46 3.37 6.33
C TRP A 242 -4.91 2.93 6.57
N GLU A 243 -5.56 3.44 7.62
CA GLU A 243 -6.94 3.08 7.99
C GLU A 243 -7.98 3.63 7.00
N ARG A 244 -7.61 4.69 6.27
CA ARG A 244 -8.48 5.33 5.27
C ARG A 244 -8.36 4.73 3.89
N ILE A 245 -7.56 3.68 3.71
CA ILE A 245 -7.31 3.06 2.41
C ILE A 245 -7.86 1.63 2.40
N ARG A 246 -8.41 1.22 1.26
CA ARG A 246 -8.69 -0.18 0.96
C ARG A 246 -8.36 -0.50 -0.48
N ALA A 247 -8.15 -1.79 -0.77
CA ALA A 247 -8.20 -2.27 -2.14
C ALA A 247 -9.59 -2.01 -2.74
N SER A 248 -9.67 -1.80 -4.07
CA SER A 248 -10.97 -1.72 -4.74
C SER A 248 -11.73 -3.05 -4.55
N PRO A 249 -12.97 -3.03 -4.03
CA PRO A 249 -13.75 -4.25 -3.85
C PRO A 249 -14.26 -4.82 -5.17
N ILE A 250 -14.27 -4.00 -6.23
CA ILE A 250 -14.79 -4.37 -7.55
C ILE A 250 -13.77 -3.94 -8.60
N ASP A 251 -13.40 -4.88 -9.45
CA ASP A 251 -12.50 -4.64 -10.58
C ASP A 251 -13.29 -4.14 -11.79
N ALA A 252 -13.81 -2.92 -11.69
CA ALA A 252 -14.57 -2.25 -12.73
C ALA A 252 -14.17 -0.78 -12.83
N SER A 253 -14.41 -0.17 -14.00
CA SER A 253 -14.20 1.26 -14.18
C SER A 253 -15.09 2.06 -13.21
N PRO A 254 -14.57 3.13 -12.58
CA PRO A 254 -15.37 4.00 -11.70
C PRO A 254 -16.49 4.74 -12.45
N HIS A 255 -16.50 4.74 -13.78
CA HIS A 255 -17.58 5.31 -14.59
C HIS A 255 -18.70 4.32 -14.90
N HIS A 256 -18.50 3.03 -14.61
CA HIS A 256 -19.48 1.99 -14.85
C HIS A 256 -20.39 1.80 -13.63
N LEU A 257 -21.68 1.73 -13.90
CA LEU A 257 -22.67 1.38 -12.91
C LEU A 257 -22.46 -0.09 -12.51
N HIS A 258 -22.31 -0.36 -11.22
CA HIS A 258 -22.24 -1.70 -10.69
C HIS A 258 -23.59 -2.40 -10.84
N VAL A 259 -23.58 -3.59 -11.45
CA VAL A 259 -24.76 -4.45 -11.54
C VAL A 259 -24.89 -5.22 -10.24
N SER A 260 -25.92 -4.90 -9.48
CA SER A 260 -26.12 -5.41 -8.12
C SER A 260 -26.66 -6.83 -8.12
N ASP A 261 -25.85 -7.80 -7.68
CA ASP A 261 -26.29 -9.20 -7.57
C ASP A 261 -27.14 -9.45 -6.31
N SER A 262 -27.01 -8.61 -5.29
CA SER A 262 -27.57 -8.82 -3.96
C SER A 262 -28.91 -8.13 -3.69
N LEU A 263 -29.49 -7.43 -4.68
CA LEU A 263 -30.70 -6.59 -4.48
C LEU A 263 -31.90 -7.39 -3.96
N LYS A 264 -32.06 -8.63 -4.43
CA LYS A 264 -33.20 -9.49 -4.05
C LYS A 264 -33.14 -9.89 -2.58
N ASP A 265 -31.93 -10.04 -2.03
CA ASP A 265 -31.69 -10.56 -0.69
C ASP A 265 -31.54 -9.46 0.38
N LEU A 266 -31.79 -8.20 0.01
CA LEU A 266 -31.73 -7.08 0.95
C LEU A 266 -32.91 -7.14 1.93
N LYS A 267 -32.58 -7.08 3.21
CA LYS A 267 -33.51 -7.00 4.34
C LYS A 267 -33.13 -5.86 5.29
N PRO A 268 -34.08 -5.34 6.08
CA PRO A 268 -33.78 -4.32 7.08
C PRO A 268 -32.63 -4.73 8.00
N GLY A 269 -31.73 -3.78 8.29
CA GLY A 269 -30.51 -3.97 9.06
C GLY A 269 -29.29 -4.43 8.25
N ASP A 270 -29.45 -4.83 6.98
CA ASP A 270 -28.31 -5.10 6.11
C ASP A 270 -27.48 -3.83 5.86
N HIS A 271 -26.16 -3.99 5.81
CA HIS A 271 -25.23 -2.93 5.49
C HIS A 271 -24.91 -2.95 4.00
N ILE A 272 -24.88 -1.78 3.35
CA ILE A 272 -24.64 -1.68 1.92
C ILE A 272 -23.73 -0.50 1.57
N GLU A 273 -23.20 -0.54 0.36
CA GLU A 273 -22.64 0.61 -0.34
C GLU A 273 -23.45 0.89 -1.59
N ILE A 274 -23.76 2.16 -1.84
CA ILE A 274 -24.43 2.63 -3.04
C ILE A 274 -23.53 3.57 -3.84
N GLN A 275 -23.47 3.37 -5.15
CA GLN A 275 -22.80 4.28 -6.06
C GLN A 275 -23.62 5.56 -6.22
N TRP A 276 -22.94 6.70 -6.11
CA TRP A 276 -23.49 8.02 -6.42
C TRP A 276 -22.48 8.86 -7.20
N ARG A 277 -22.95 9.70 -8.12
CA ARG A 277 -22.16 10.69 -8.85
C ARG A 277 -22.96 11.96 -9.07
N ARG A 278 -22.28 13.10 -9.14
CA ARG A 278 -22.95 14.40 -9.34
C ARG A 278 -23.54 14.55 -10.74
N ASN A 279 -22.83 14.11 -11.77
CA ASN A 279 -23.31 14.10 -13.15
C ASN A 279 -22.59 13.01 -13.96
N THR A 280 -23.00 12.82 -15.21
CA THR A 280 -22.52 11.72 -16.07
C THR A 280 -21.03 11.77 -16.43
N VAL A 281 -20.37 12.94 -16.27
CA VAL A 281 -18.94 13.13 -16.50
C VAL A 281 -18.12 12.73 -15.26
N PHE A 282 -18.73 12.68 -14.08
CA PHE A 282 -18.05 12.27 -12.85
C PHE A 282 -18.08 10.74 -12.70
N PRO A 283 -17.01 10.14 -12.15
CA PRO A 283 -17.03 8.77 -11.68
C PRO A 283 -17.99 8.63 -10.49
N TYR A 284 -18.43 7.41 -10.24
CA TYR A 284 -19.13 7.07 -9.02
C TYR A 284 -18.16 7.01 -7.84
N GLY A 285 -18.60 7.56 -6.70
CA GLY A 285 -18.10 7.15 -5.39
C GLY A 285 -19.06 6.16 -4.73
N TRP A 286 -18.62 5.54 -3.65
CA TRP A 286 -19.43 4.60 -2.86
C TRP A 286 -19.85 5.24 -1.54
N TRP A 287 -21.15 5.27 -1.24
CA TRP A 287 -21.68 5.75 0.03
C TRP A 287 -22.20 4.61 0.86
N TYR A 288 -21.86 4.62 2.14
CA TYR A 288 -22.36 3.65 3.09
C TYR A 288 -23.80 3.97 3.52
N SER A 289 -24.63 2.94 3.59
CA SER A 289 -26.01 3.02 4.05
C SER A 289 -26.43 1.73 4.76
N VAL A 290 -27.53 1.79 5.50
CA VAL A 290 -28.17 0.64 6.13
C VAL A 290 -29.58 0.50 5.57
N ILE A 291 -30.01 -0.73 5.29
CA ILE A 291 -31.38 -0.97 4.84
C ILE A 291 -32.34 -0.68 6.00
N GLY A 292 -33.25 0.27 5.77
CA GLY A 292 -34.30 0.67 6.69
C GLY A 292 -35.56 -0.18 6.58
N HIS A 293 -36.52 0.11 7.45
CA HIS A 293 -37.88 -0.40 7.34
C HIS A 293 -38.74 0.53 6.45
N LEU A 294 -39.77 -0.02 5.81
CA LEU A 294 -40.82 0.78 5.17
C LEU A 294 -41.59 1.55 6.24
N GLU A 295 -42.12 2.72 5.89
CA GLU A 295 -42.92 3.55 6.81
C GLU A 295 -44.15 2.83 7.36
N SER A 296 -44.73 1.90 6.58
CA SER A 296 -45.86 1.07 6.99
C SER A 296 -45.48 -0.08 7.93
N CYS A 297 -44.20 -0.28 8.23
CA CYS A 297 -43.70 -1.35 9.09
C CYS A 297 -43.34 -0.80 10.46
N ASP A 298 -43.85 -1.45 11.50
CA ASP A 298 -43.61 -1.13 12.92
C ASP A 298 -42.20 -1.55 13.42
N GLY A 299 -41.38 -2.17 12.56
CA GLY A 299 -40.05 -2.65 12.91
C GLY A 299 -40.04 -3.95 13.74
N ASN A 300 -41.20 -4.58 13.99
CA ASN A 300 -41.25 -5.82 14.77
C ASN A 300 -40.69 -7.00 13.96
N LEU A 301 -39.68 -7.69 14.51
CA LEU A 301 -39.01 -8.81 13.84
C LEU A 301 -39.97 -9.93 13.41
N GLY A 302 -41.04 -10.18 14.18
CA GLY A 302 -42.00 -11.26 13.90
C GLY A 302 -42.95 -11.01 12.73
N ASN A 303 -43.23 -9.74 12.40
CA ASN A 303 -44.24 -9.34 11.41
C ASN A 303 -43.66 -8.50 10.27
N CYS A 304 -42.32 -8.45 10.16
CA CYS A 304 -41.68 -7.62 9.15
C CYS A 304 -41.67 -8.28 7.77
N HIS A 305 -42.48 -7.73 6.85
CA HIS A 305 -42.53 -8.16 5.45
C HIS A 305 -41.73 -7.27 4.49
N CYS A 306 -40.88 -6.37 5.00
CA CYS A 306 -40.10 -5.45 4.17
C CYS A 306 -39.15 -6.16 3.18
N HIS A 307 -38.68 -7.36 3.51
CA HIS A 307 -37.82 -8.15 2.63
C HIS A 307 -38.55 -8.69 1.38
N ILE A 308 -39.88 -8.79 1.42
CA ILE A 308 -40.71 -9.28 0.32
C ILE A 308 -41.13 -8.12 -0.61
N SER A 309 -41.22 -6.91 -0.06
CA SER A 309 -41.61 -5.73 -0.83
C SER A 309 -40.59 -5.41 -1.91
N ASP A 310 -41.08 -5.02 -3.09
CA ASP A 310 -40.21 -4.55 -4.17
C ASP A 310 -39.52 -3.24 -3.82
N MET A 311 -40.11 -2.46 -2.91
CA MET A 311 -39.53 -1.21 -2.42
C MET A 311 -38.56 -1.48 -1.29
N VAL A 312 -37.35 -0.92 -1.40
CA VAL A 312 -36.28 -1.00 -0.40
C VAL A 312 -35.94 0.40 0.05
N VAL A 313 -35.82 0.58 1.38
CA VAL A 313 -35.45 1.84 2.01
C VAL A 313 -33.96 1.82 2.32
N LEU A 314 -33.23 2.81 1.81
CA LEU A 314 -31.85 3.09 2.15
C LEU A 314 -31.85 4.20 3.20
N GLU A 315 -31.30 3.94 4.37
CA GLU A 315 -31.22 4.88 5.49
C GLU A 315 -29.77 5.33 5.72
N PHE A 316 -29.53 6.61 5.51
CA PHE A 316 -28.27 7.31 5.75
C PHE A 316 -28.32 7.97 7.13
N LYS A 317 -28.01 7.17 8.16
CA LYS A 317 -28.14 7.60 9.57
C LYS A 317 -27.19 8.72 9.99
N GLN A 318 -26.22 9.08 9.14
CA GLN A 318 -25.40 10.27 9.36
C GLN A 318 -26.19 11.58 9.23
N TYR A 319 -27.37 11.58 8.61
CA TYR A 319 -28.21 12.76 8.44
C TYR A 319 -29.36 12.85 9.47
N THR A 320 -29.78 14.08 9.80
CA THR A 320 -30.92 14.34 10.70
C THR A 320 -32.24 13.78 10.14
N ILE A 321 -33.21 13.51 11.01
CA ILE A 321 -34.51 12.90 10.63
C ILE A 321 -35.25 13.73 9.56
N GLY A 322 -35.12 15.06 9.59
CA GLY A 322 -35.76 15.96 8.62
C GLY A 322 -34.97 16.14 7.32
N SER A 323 -33.78 15.57 7.20
CA SER A 323 -32.93 15.76 6.02
C SER A 323 -33.46 14.97 4.82
N ARG A 324 -33.56 15.63 3.66
CA ARG A 324 -33.93 14.96 2.41
C ARG A 324 -32.94 13.87 1.98
N TRP A 325 -31.71 13.93 2.50
CA TRP A 325 -30.64 12.97 2.20
C TRP A 325 -30.66 11.73 3.09
N ARG A 326 -31.48 11.72 4.14
CA ARG A 326 -31.52 10.62 5.11
C ARG A 326 -32.14 9.35 4.53
N ILE A 327 -33.21 9.50 3.77
CA ILE A 327 -34.01 8.37 3.30
C ILE A 327 -34.05 8.39 1.78
N MET A 328 -33.76 7.25 1.18
CA MET A 328 -33.89 7.04 -0.26
C MET A 328 -34.62 5.73 -0.52
N MET A 329 -35.53 5.74 -1.48
CA MET A 329 -36.29 4.56 -1.88
C MET A 329 -35.84 4.06 -3.26
N ILE A 330 -35.62 2.75 -3.35
CA ILE A 330 -35.31 2.07 -4.61
C ILE A 330 -36.31 0.93 -4.84
N ASN A 331 -36.44 0.52 -6.09
CA ASN A 331 -37.27 -0.64 -6.46
C ASN A 331 -36.34 -1.76 -6.93
N ARG A 332 -36.40 -2.94 -6.32
CA ARG A 332 -35.47 -4.05 -6.58
C ARG A 332 -35.76 -4.86 -7.85
N ARG A 333 -36.93 -4.72 -8.50
CA ARG A 333 -37.28 -5.49 -9.72
C ARG A 333 -36.65 -4.91 -10.99
N ASP A 334 -36.76 -3.59 -11.16
CA ASP A 334 -36.30 -2.87 -12.36
C ASP A 334 -35.25 -1.80 -12.01
N HIS A 335 -34.38 -2.12 -11.06
CA HIS A 335 -33.40 -1.14 -10.59
C HIS A 335 -32.40 -0.77 -11.68
N LYS A 336 -32.30 0.53 -11.94
CA LYS A 336 -31.36 1.16 -12.87
C LYS A 336 -30.80 2.41 -12.19
N GLU A 337 -29.83 3.05 -12.85
CA GLU A 337 -29.42 4.39 -12.43
C GLU A 337 -30.66 5.31 -12.39
N LYS A 338 -30.82 6.01 -11.27
CA LYS A 338 -31.86 7.00 -11.03
C LYS A 338 -31.20 8.30 -10.58
N GLY A 339 -31.94 9.40 -10.70
CA GLY A 339 -31.47 10.72 -10.28
C GLY A 339 -31.56 11.75 -11.39
N ASN A 340 -31.04 12.93 -11.09
CA ASN A 340 -31.06 14.10 -11.96
C ASN A 340 -29.82 14.96 -11.69
N GLU A 341 -29.67 16.08 -12.38
CA GLU A 341 -28.51 16.96 -12.21
C GLU A 341 -28.51 17.75 -10.88
N GLU A 342 -29.67 17.86 -10.22
CA GLU A 342 -29.82 18.59 -8.94
C GLU A 342 -29.38 17.72 -7.74
N ASP A 343 -29.82 16.46 -7.72
CA ASP A 343 -29.60 15.53 -6.61
C ASP A 343 -28.47 14.52 -6.89
N GLY A 344 -27.98 14.50 -8.13
CA GLY A 344 -27.02 13.53 -8.62
C GLY A 344 -27.68 12.21 -9.04
N PHE A 345 -26.86 11.32 -9.57
CA PHE A 345 -27.26 10.01 -10.08
C PHE A 345 -26.73 8.90 -9.19
N TYR A 346 -27.54 7.87 -8.96
CA TYR A 346 -27.22 6.73 -8.10
C TYR A 346 -27.80 5.44 -8.64
N GLY A 347 -27.19 4.29 -8.31
CA GLY A 347 -27.83 3.02 -8.65
C GLY A 347 -27.06 1.75 -8.30
N GLY A 348 -25.74 1.71 -8.46
CA GLY A 348 -24.98 0.49 -8.18
C GLY A 348 -25.03 0.18 -6.69
N ILE A 349 -25.44 -1.02 -6.29
CA ILE A 349 -25.61 -1.39 -4.88
C ILE A 349 -24.85 -2.67 -4.57
N ARG A 350 -23.97 -2.59 -3.57
CA ARG A 350 -23.18 -3.71 -3.07
C ARG A 350 -23.56 -4.00 -1.63
N LYS A 351 -24.01 -5.22 -1.34
CA LYS A 351 -24.23 -5.67 0.04
C LYS A 351 -22.90 -5.95 0.74
N LEU A 352 -22.73 -5.43 1.95
CA LEU A 352 -21.56 -5.66 2.79
C LEU A 352 -21.79 -6.91 3.65
N ASN A 353 -21.11 -8.00 3.30
CA ASN A 353 -21.12 -9.24 4.09
C ASN A 353 -19.90 -9.35 5.03
N CYS A 354 -18.82 -8.64 4.71
CA CYS A 354 -17.57 -8.62 5.47
C CYS A 354 -17.74 -7.82 6.77
N LYS A 355 -17.44 -8.44 7.92
CA LYS A 355 -17.59 -7.77 9.23
C LYS A 355 -16.57 -6.66 9.40
N GLU A 356 -15.39 -6.84 8.84
CA GLU A 356 -14.27 -5.91 8.88
C GLU A 356 -14.63 -4.62 8.11
N ASP A 357 -15.22 -4.73 6.92
CA ASP A 357 -15.71 -3.58 6.13
C ASP A 357 -16.74 -2.78 6.93
N ILE A 358 -17.73 -3.46 7.53
CA ILE A 358 -18.77 -2.82 8.35
C ILE A 358 -18.15 -2.13 9.56
N LYS A 359 -17.16 -2.77 10.21
CA LYS A 359 -16.46 -2.22 11.35
C LYS A 359 -15.66 -0.97 10.98
N MET A 360 -15.05 -0.95 9.79
CA MET A 360 -14.35 0.22 9.26
C MET A 360 -15.31 1.38 9.05
N TRP A 361 -16.47 1.16 8.42
CA TRP A 361 -17.48 2.21 8.25
C TRP A 361 -18.00 2.77 9.59
N LYS A 362 -18.13 1.92 10.61
CA LYS A 362 -18.51 2.36 11.97
C LYS A 362 -17.41 3.15 12.66
N LEU A 363 -16.14 2.87 12.38
CA LEU A 363 -15.00 3.64 12.91
C LEU A 363 -14.94 5.04 12.30
N LEU A 364 -15.29 5.14 11.01
CA LEU A 364 -15.32 6.39 10.24
C LEU A 364 -16.59 7.22 10.45
N TRP A 365 -17.42 6.83 11.42
CA TRP A 365 -18.69 7.50 11.68
C TRP A 365 -18.49 8.93 12.17
N PRO A 366 -19.28 9.91 11.69
CA PRO A 366 -19.18 11.28 12.16
C PRO A 366 -19.35 11.42 13.68
N SER A 367 -18.62 12.37 14.27
CA SER A 367 -18.85 12.81 15.65
C SER A 367 -20.14 13.61 15.83
N SER A 368 -20.67 14.20 14.76
CA SER A 368 -21.89 15.01 14.77
C SER A 368 -22.82 14.64 13.62
N ILE A 369 -24.12 14.61 13.88
CA ILE A 369 -25.14 14.37 12.85
C ILE A 369 -25.14 15.54 11.86
N LEU A 370 -25.18 15.23 10.56
CA LEU A 370 -25.25 16.20 9.48
C LEU A 370 -26.69 16.69 9.26
N GLU A 371 -26.84 17.97 8.92
CA GLU A 371 -28.14 18.57 8.55
C GLU A 371 -28.60 18.15 7.15
#